data_AF-A0A816EUR8-F1
#
_entry.id   AF-A0A816EUR8-F1
#
_cell.length_a   1.000
_cell.length_b   1.000
_cell.length_c   1.000
_cell.angle_alpha   90.00
_cell.angle_beta   90.00
_cell.angle_gamma   90.00
#
_symmetry.space_group_name_H-M   'P 1'
#
loop_
_entity.id
_entity.type
_entity.pdbx_description
1 polymer ?
#
loop_
_entity_poly.entity_id
_entity_poly.type
_entity_poly.pdbx_seq_one_letter_code
_entity_poly.pdbx_strand_id
1 'polypeptide(L)'
;MKKQNVRTLTLIVSTFSYLLVGAAIFDALESNTEDFLRKQYQAAEENMLISYNISRIEYIELEDIVIKYQPHKAGAQWKFPGAFFFSLTVITTIVSVDISDF
;
A
#
# COMPACT_ATOMS: atom_id res chain seq x y z
N MET A 1 6.42 -38.92 -19.79
CA MET A 1 7.08 -37.62 -19.50
C MET A 1 8.02 -37.80 -18.32
N LYS A 2 9.21 -37.18 -18.32
CA LYS A 2 10.15 -37.27 -17.18
C LYS A 2 9.44 -36.77 -15.90
N LYS A 3 9.55 -37.51 -14.79
CA LYS A 3 8.90 -37.19 -13.50
C LYS A 3 9.18 -35.76 -13.02
N GLN A 4 10.37 -35.22 -13.35
CA GLN A 4 10.76 -33.84 -13.02
C GLN A 4 9.90 -32.79 -13.73
N ASN A 5 9.62 -32.97 -15.03
CA ASN A 5 8.81 -32.03 -15.81
C ASN A 5 7.36 -31.99 -15.32
N VAL A 6 6.83 -33.13 -14.87
CA VAL A 6 5.49 -33.21 -14.29
C VAL A 6 5.43 -32.43 -12.98
N ARG A 7 6.42 -32.61 -12.09
CA ARG A 7 6.49 -31.88 -10.81
C ARG A 7 6.53 -30.36 -11.02
N THR A 8 7.35 -29.88 -11.94
CA THR A 8 7.43 -28.44 -12.26
C THR A 8 6.12 -27.90 -12.82
N LEU A 9 5.50 -28.62 -13.76
CA LEU A 9 4.23 -28.21 -14.35
C LEU A 9 3.10 -28.17 -13.32
N THR A 10 3.03 -29.17 -12.42
CA THR A 10 2.05 -29.19 -11.33
C THR A 10 2.25 -28.02 -10.37
N LEU A 11 3.50 -27.67 -10.04
CA LEU A 11 3.78 -26.52 -9.18
C LEU A 11 3.26 -25.22 -9.82
N ILE A 12 3.56 -25.01 -11.11
CA ILE A 12 3.11 -23.83 -11.85
C ILE A 12 1.58 -23.73 -11.85
N VAL A 13 0.88 -24.81 -12.22
CA VAL A 13 -0.59 -24.82 -12.27
C VAL A 13 -1.19 -24.60 -10.87
N SER A 14 -0.61 -25.20 -9.83
CA SER A 14 -1.07 -25.01 -8.44
C SER A 14 -0.86 -23.57 -7.97
N THR A 15 0.28 -22.94 -8.28
CA THR A 15 0.55 -21.55 -7.91
C THR A 15 -0.41 -20.59 -8.61
N PHE A 16 -0.65 -20.77 -9.91
CA PHE A 16 -1.63 -19.96 -10.63
C PHE A 16 -3.04 -20.13 -10.06
N SER A 17 -3.45 -21.36 -9.77
CA SER A 17 -4.75 -21.63 -9.16
C SER A 17 -4.87 -20.97 -7.78
N TYR A 18 -3.83 -21.03 -6.96
CA TYR A 18 -3.79 -20.35 -5.66
C TYR A 18 -3.95 -18.83 -5.78
N LEU A 19 -3.25 -18.20 -6.73
CA LEU A 19 -3.37 -16.76 -6.97
C LEU A 19 -4.77 -16.36 -7.43
N LEU A 20 -5.39 -17.13 -8.33
CA LEU A 20 -6.74 -16.85 -8.82
C LEU A 20 -7.79 -16.98 -7.71
N VAL A 21 -7.71 -18.04 -6.91
CA VAL A 21 -8.61 -18.25 -5.77
C VAL A 21 -8.40 -17.15 -4.73
N GLY A 22 -7.16 -16.81 -4.41
CA GLY A 22 -6.83 -15.71 -3.51
C GLY A 22 -7.39 -14.37 -3.98
N ALA A 23 -7.23 -14.05 -5.27
CA ALA A 23 -7.79 -12.85 -5.87
C ALA A 23 -9.32 -12.79 -5.75
N ALA A 24 -10.02 -13.90 -6.02
CA ALA A 24 -11.48 -13.96 -5.88
C ALA A 24 -11.95 -13.81 -4.42
N ILE A 25 -11.20 -14.37 -3.47
CA ILE A 25 -11.50 -14.22 -2.04
C ILE A 25 -11.29 -12.78 -1.60
N PHE A 26 -10.15 -12.16 -1.94
CA PHE A 26 -9.89 -10.76 -1.58
C PHE A 26 -10.89 -9.80 -2.23
N ASP A 27 -11.26 -10.02 -3.49
CA ASP A 27 -12.30 -9.24 -4.16
C ASP A 27 -13.65 -9.36 -3.41
N ALA A 28 -14.06 -10.57 -3.05
CA ALA A 28 -15.33 -10.78 -2.34
C ALA A 28 -15.35 -10.14 -0.93
N LEU A 29 -14.20 -10.06 -0.26
CA LEU A 29 -14.09 -9.54 1.10
C LEU A 29 -13.85 -8.03 1.17
N GLU A 30 -12.98 -7.49 0.30
CA GLU A 30 -12.48 -6.11 0.44
C GLU A 30 -13.12 -5.12 -0.53
N SER A 31 -13.59 -5.55 -1.71
CA SER A 31 -14.05 -4.62 -2.77
C SER A 31 -15.18 -3.68 -2.31
N ASN A 32 -16.20 -4.23 -1.65
CA ASN A 32 -17.35 -3.44 -1.16
C ASN A 32 -16.92 -2.44 -0.08
N THR A 33 -15.99 -2.84 0.79
CA THR A 33 -15.47 -2.00 1.87
C THR A 33 -14.65 -0.84 1.29
N GLU A 34 -13.79 -1.13 0.31
CA GLU A 34 -13.02 -0.12 -0.41
C GLU A 34 -13.93 0.90 -1.10
N ASP A 35 -14.96 0.43 -1.82
CA ASP A 35 -15.93 1.29 -2.50
C ASP A 35 -16.70 2.19 -1.52
N PHE A 36 -17.09 1.65 -0.37
CA PHE A 36 -17.77 2.39 0.68
C PHE A 36 -16.86 3.45 1.30
N LEU A 37 -15.64 3.08 1.67
CA LEU A 37 -14.65 3.99 2.23
C LEU A 37 -14.29 5.10 1.24
N ARG A 38 -14.09 4.77 -0.03
CA ARG A 38 -13.81 5.75 -1.10
C ARG A 38 -14.90 6.81 -1.18
N LYS A 39 -16.18 6.40 -1.20
CA LYS A 39 -17.31 7.33 -1.21
C LYS A 39 -17.38 8.19 0.05
N GLN A 40 -17.12 7.60 1.21
CA GLN A 40 -17.09 8.36 2.47
C GLN A 40 -15.97 9.40 2.49
N TYR A 41 -14.76 9.03 2.06
CA TYR A 41 -13.64 9.97 2.01
C TYR A 41 -13.88 11.09 1.00
N GLN A 42 -14.43 10.79 -0.18
CA GLN A 42 -14.82 11.80 -1.17
C GLN A 42 -15.86 12.79 -0.62
N ALA A 43 -16.88 12.28 0.09
CA ALA A 43 -17.88 13.14 0.72
C ALA A 43 -17.28 14.00 1.85
N ALA A 44 -16.39 13.42 2.66
CA ALA A 44 -15.68 14.16 3.71
C ALA A 44 -14.76 15.25 3.13
N GLU A 45 -14.04 14.94 2.05
CA GLU A 45 -13.22 15.88 1.29
C GLU A 45 -14.07 17.06 0.77
N GLU A 46 -15.16 16.77 0.06
CA GLU A 46 -16.04 17.81 -0.49
C GLU A 46 -16.61 18.72 0.60
N ASN A 47 -17.08 18.13 1.70
CA ASN A 47 -17.57 18.89 2.86
C ASN A 47 -16.48 19.78 3.46
N MET A 48 -15.24 19.31 3.53
CA MET A 48 -14.11 20.09 4.03
C MET A 48 -13.79 21.26 3.09
N LEU A 49 -13.72 21.03 1.77
CA LEU A 49 -13.45 22.07 0.78
C LEU A 49 -14.47 23.20 0.86
N ILE A 50 -15.77 22.86 0.98
CA ILE A 50 -16.85 23.83 1.12
C ILE A 50 -16.75 24.57 2.46
N SER A 51 -16.57 23.85 3.57
CA SER A 51 -16.57 24.43 4.92
C SER A 51 -15.43 25.43 5.14
N TYR A 52 -14.27 25.19 4.54
CA TYR A 52 -13.09 26.04 4.66
C TYR A 52 -12.86 26.95 3.44
N ASN A 53 -13.76 26.90 2.44
CA ASN A 53 -13.65 27.66 1.20
C ASN A 53 -12.28 27.47 0.51
N ILE A 54 -11.80 26.22 0.46
CA ILE A 54 -10.52 25.84 -0.15
C ILE A 54 -10.75 25.57 -1.63
N SER A 55 -9.96 26.19 -2.51
CA SER A 55 -10.01 25.87 -3.94
C SER A 55 -9.39 24.52 -4.25
N ARG A 56 -9.78 23.92 -5.37
CA ARG A 56 -9.21 22.63 -5.81
C ARG A 56 -7.70 22.69 -6.07
N ILE A 57 -7.17 23.84 -6.45
CA ILE A 57 -5.73 24.04 -6.68
C ILE A 57 -4.99 24.01 -5.34
N GLU A 58 -5.48 24.76 -4.35
CA GLU A 58 -4.90 24.79 -3.00
C GLU A 58 -5.00 23.42 -2.32
N TYR A 59 -6.08 22.68 -2.55
CA TYR A 59 -6.23 21.32 -2.03
C TYR A 59 -5.16 20.36 -2.56
N ILE A 60 -4.88 20.39 -3.87
CA ILE A 60 -3.84 19.54 -4.48
C ILE A 60 -2.45 19.90 -3.92
N GLU A 61 -2.17 21.18 -3.71
CA GLU A 61 -0.91 21.61 -3.08
C GLU A 61 -0.80 21.11 -1.64
N LEU A 62 -1.89 21.21 -0.86
CA LEU A 62 -1.94 20.68 0.50
C LEU A 62 -1.80 19.16 0.54
N GLU A 63 -2.45 18.43 -0.37
CA GLU A 63 -2.34 16.98 -0.50
C GLU A 63 -0.88 16.56 -0.77
N ASP A 64 -0.21 17.22 -1.72
CA ASP A 64 1.20 16.97 -2.04
C ASP A 64 2.11 17.22 -0.82
N ILE A 65 1.88 18.30 -0.08
CA ILE A 65 2.62 18.59 1.16
C ILE A 65 2.37 17.49 2.20
N VAL A 66 1.12 17.06 2.39
CA VAL A 66 0.76 16.03 3.37
C VAL A 66 1.39 14.68 3.03
N ILE A 67 1.35 14.27 1.76
CA ILE A 67 1.96 13.03 1.28
C ILE A 67 3.48 13.06 1.50
N LYS A 68 4.15 14.15 1.09
CA LYS A 68 5.60 14.32 1.30
C LYS A 68 5.98 14.41 2.78
N TYR A 69 5.10 14.93 3.62
CA TYR A 69 5.36 15.08 5.05
C TYR A 69 5.01 13.82 5.87
N GLN A 70 4.15 12.93 5.35
CA GLN A 70 3.78 11.68 6.00
C GLN A 70 4.96 10.90 6.57
N PRO A 71 6.05 10.64 5.81
CA PRO A 71 7.22 9.98 6.36
C PRO A 71 7.71 10.73 7.62
N HIS A 72 7.99 12.02 7.53
CA HIS A 72 8.56 12.82 8.62
C HIS A 72 7.75 12.83 9.93
N LYS A 73 6.46 12.47 9.93
CA LYS A 73 5.64 12.32 11.15
C LYS A 73 6.14 11.22 12.09
N ALA A 74 6.79 10.18 11.58
CA ALA A 74 7.37 9.11 12.39
C ALA A 74 8.68 9.52 13.10
N GLY A 75 9.11 10.78 12.96
CA GLY A 75 10.33 11.32 13.57
C GLY A 75 11.56 11.16 12.68
N ALA A 76 12.75 11.36 13.27
CA ALA A 76 14.01 11.33 12.53
C ALA A 76 14.47 9.89 12.22
N GLN A 77 13.98 9.33 11.11
CA GLN A 77 14.29 7.95 10.70
C GLN A 77 15.74 7.71 10.25
N TRP A 78 16.43 8.72 9.72
CA TRP A 78 17.83 8.58 9.28
C TRP A 78 18.88 8.80 10.38
N LYS A 79 18.49 8.75 11.65
CA LYS A 79 19.45 8.60 12.76
C LYS A 79 19.91 7.15 12.87
N PHE A 80 21.05 6.92 13.52
CA PHE A 80 21.67 5.58 13.64
C PHE A 80 20.68 4.44 13.97
N PRO A 81 19.74 4.57 14.93
CA PRO A 81 18.79 3.48 15.22
C PRO A 81 17.85 3.14 14.05
N GLY A 82 17.37 4.15 13.32
CA GLY A 82 16.48 3.94 12.17
C GLY A 82 17.24 3.43 10.95
N ALA A 83 18.46 3.92 10.70
CA ALA A 83 19.34 3.38 9.66
C ALA A 83 19.74 1.91 9.93
N PHE A 84 19.96 1.55 11.21
CA PHE A 84 20.22 0.18 11.64
C PHE A 84 18.99 -0.72 11.45
N PHE A 85 17.81 -0.25 11.85
CA PHE A 85 16.55 -0.96 11.63
C PHE A 85 16.27 -1.17 10.13
N PHE A 86 16.45 -0.13 9.30
CA PHE A 86 16.32 -0.23 7.85
C PHE A 86 17.23 -1.31 7.28
N SER A 87 18.52 -1.30 7.66
CA SER A 87 19.48 -2.33 7.21
C SER A 87 19.02 -3.75 7.59
N LEU A 88 18.43 -3.93 8.78
CA LEU A 88 17.85 -5.21 9.21
C LEU A 88 16.67 -5.64 8.33
N THR A 89 15.77 -4.72 7.97
CA THR A 89 14.62 -5.04 7.09
C THR A 89 15.05 -5.46 5.68
N VAL A 90 16.15 -4.90 5.18
CA VAL A 90 16.73 -5.24 3.87
C VAL A 90 17.32 -6.65 3.90
N ILE A 91 18.17 -6.99 4.87
CA ILE A 91 18.80 -8.32 4.94
C ILE A 91 17.81 -9.44 5.24
N THR A 92 16.71 -9.12 5.94
CA THR A 92 15.63 -10.08 6.26
C THR A 92 14.57 -10.18 5.16
N THR A 93 14.68 -9.41 4.08
CA THR A 93 13.73 -9.36 2.96
C THR A 93 12.29 -8.99 3.34
N ILE A 94 12.11 -8.35 4.51
CA ILE A 94 10.80 -7.87 4.98
C ILE A 94 10.40 -6.62 4.21
N VAL A 95 11.36 -5.74 3.90
CA VAL A 95 11.22 -4.43 3.19
C VAL A 95 9.86 -3.76 3.44
N SER A 96 9.79 -2.93 4.47
CA SER A 96 8.63 -2.06 4.73
C SER A 96 8.72 -0.79 3.88
N VAL A 97 7.73 -0.56 3.02
CA VAL A 97 7.63 0.63 2.14
C VAL A 97 7.66 1.96 2.92
N ASP A 98 7.14 1.96 4.15
CA ASP A 98 7.09 3.15 5.02
C ASP A 98 8.46 3.78 5.35
N ILE A 99 9.57 3.05 5.15
CA ILE A 99 10.93 3.55 5.40
C ILE A 99 11.67 3.87 4.09
N SER A 100 11.24 3.30 2.95
CA SER A 100 11.87 3.55 1.65
C SER A 100 11.44 4.88 1.01
N ASP A 101 10.30 5.42 1.42
CA ASP A 101 9.73 6.67 0.88
C ASP A 101 10.21 7.92 1.64
N PHE A 102 11.28 7.80 2.42
CA PHE A 102 11.96 8.87 3.17
C PHE A 102 13.18 9.46 2.45
#